data_AF-R7K7S6-F1
#
_entry.id   AF-R7K7S6-F1
#
_cell.length_a   1.000
_cell.length_b   1.000
_cell.length_c   1.000
_cell.angle_alpha   90.00
_cell.angle_beta   90.00
_cell.angle_gamma   90.00
#
_symmetry.space_group_name_H-M   'P 1'
#
loop_
_entity.id
_entity.type
_entity.pdbx_description
1 polymer ?
#
loop_
_entity_poly.entity_id
_entity_poly.type
_entity_poly.pdbx_seq_one_letter_code
_entity_poly.pdbx_strand_id
1 'polypeptide(L)'
;MPEIVAQRMFQPIYILLDSVFLVALCAMLFFRRRYLTLLFGLFGGILYFVVDYGIFHLWLGTRSIEGGSLFWVLLWMSLSYGVTNFVLIWTWISKDENAREWTLFILLWWFVCPLLTDALGNGDVIKIQRTTGAYHGWMATILFLSYAALILFNIFRKDKSLRFPLLRLFLIGVFVQFGWELSLLIGGIRSAGIESAADKLTVLLVNSLLETNLGMPLIYIIFLLITSVFTEDLKRRGGKVTLSERLKENLAEGSLKAEKA
;
A
#
# COMPACT_ATOMS: atom_id res chain seq x y z
N MET A 1 22.98 12.43 4.18
CA MET A 1 21.75 13.03 3.64
C MET A 1 21.12 13.86 4.74
N PRO A 2 20.62 15.09 4.46
CA PRO A 2 19.86 15.84 5.44
C PRO A 2 18.66 15.01 5.91
N GLU A 3 18.23 15.25 7.15
CA GLU A 3 17.10 14.55 7.75
C GLU A 3 15.85 14.77 6.91
N ILE A 4 15.28 13.70 6.35
CA ILE A 4 14.03 13.81 5.60
C ILE A 4 12.91 13.99 6.64
N VAL A 5 12.23 15.13 6.64
CA VAL A 5 11.05 15.33 7.50
C VAL A 5 9.81 14.95 6.72
N ALA A 6 9.15 13.89 7.16
CA ALA A 6 7.91 13.43 6.55
C ALA A 6 6.73 14.17 7.20
N GLN A 7 6.39 15.34 6.66
CA GLN A 7 5.27 16.17 7.11
C GLN A 7 4.02 15.96 6.25
N ARG A 8 2.85 16.01 6.90
CA ARG A 8 1.55 16.11 6.24
C ARG A 8 0.70 17.23 6.86
N MET A 9 -0.07 17.91 6.03
CA MET A 9 -1.04 18.94 6.44
C MET A 9 -2.38 18.68 5.77
N PHE A 10 -3.47 18.73 6.54
CA PHE A 10 -4.83 18.53 6.03
C PHE A 10 -5.86 19.17 6.97
N GLN A 11 -7.04 19.48 6.45
CA GLN A 11 -8.17 19.96 7.25
C GLN A 11 -9.05 18.78 7.73
N PRO A 12 -9.86 18.95 8.80
CA PRO A 12 -10.79 17.91 9.26
C PRO A 12 -11.76 17.41 8.18
N ILE A 13 -12.18 18.26 7.24
CA ILE A 13 -13.08 17.86 6.14
C ILE A 13 -12.44 16.80 5.23
N TYR A 14 -11.11 16.82 5.06
CA TYR A 14 -10.38 15.79 4.32
C TYR A 14 -10.56 14.42 4.96
N ILE A 15 -10.42 14.35 6.28
CA ILE A 15 -10.60 13.12 7.07
C ILE A 15 -12.02 12.58 6.89
N LEU A 16 -13.02 13.45 6.94
CA LEU A 16 -14.42 13.06 6.79
C LEU A 16 -14.71 12.51 5.39
N LEU A 17 -14.33 13.27 4.36
CA LEU A 17 -14.52 12.87 2.96
C LEU A 17 -13.84 11.52 2.69
N ASP A 18 -12.59 11.38 3.13
CA ASP A 18 -11.82 10.16 2.93
C ASP A 18 -12.42 8.98 3.70
N SER A 19 -12.91 9.20 4.93
CA SER A 19 -13.59 8.16 5.71
C SER A 19 -14.87 7.67 5.00
N VAL A 20 -15.64 8.56 4.39
CA VAL A 20 -16.83 8.19 3.60
C VAL A 20 -16.43 7.33 2.41
N PHE A 21 -15.36 7.72 1.68
CA PHE A 21 -14.84 6.91 0.58
C PHE A 21 -14.37 5.53 1.03
N LEU A 22 -13.64 5.42 2.14
CA LEU A 22 -13.17 4.14 2.67
C LEU A 22 -14.32 3.19 3.02
N VAL A 23 -15.38 3.71 3.65
CA VAL A 23 -16.58 2.94 3.93
C VAL A 23 -17.25 2.49 2.63
N ALA A 24 -17.34 3.37 1.64
CA ALA A 24 -17.89 3.03 0.32
C ALA A 24 -17.06 1.95 -0.40
N LEU A 25 -15.73 2.08 -0.42
CA LEU A 25 -14.81 1.09 -0.99
C LEU A 25 -14.98 -0.27 -0.29
N CYS A 26 -14.99 -0.29 1.04
CA CYS A 26 -15.18 -1.53 1.81
C CYS A 26 -16.54 -2.17 1.53
N ALA A 27 -17.61 -1.37 1.46
CA ALA A 27 -18.95 -1.85 1.12
C ALA A 27 -18.99 -2.42 -0.30
N MET A 28 -18.38 -1.74 -1.29
CA MET A 28 -18.30 -2.22 -2.66
C MET A 28 -17.57 -3.57 -2.75
N LEU A 29 -16.42 -3.71 -2.08
CA LEU A 29 -15.69 -4.99 -2.01
C LEU A 29 -16.54 -6.09 -1.39
N PHE A 30 -17.24 -5.79 -0.29
CA PHE A 30 -18.16 -6.72 0.36
C PHE A 30 -19.28 -7.17 -0.57
N PHE A 31 -20.00 -6.24 -1.21
CA PHE A 31 -21.12 -6.58 -2.09
C PHE A 31 -20.68 -7.29 -3.39
N ARG A 32 -19.45 -7.03 -3.85
CA ARG A 32 -18.83 -7.77 -4.97
C ARG A 32 -18.19 -9.10 -4.55
N ARG A 33 -18.37 -9.51 -3.28
CA ARG A 33 -17.83 -10.75 -2.69
C ARG A 33 -16.31 -10.87 -2.81
N ARG A 34 -15.61 -9.72 -2.80
CA ARG A 34 -14.14 -9.62 -2.76
C ARG A 34 -13.66 -9.64 -1.31
N TYR A 35 -14.01 -10.70 -0.58
CA TYR A 35 -13.84 -10.76 0.87
C TYR A 35 -12.38 -10.89 1.28
N LEU A 36 -11.57 -11.68 0.56
CA LEU A 36 -10.14 -11.73 0.82
C LEU A 36 -9.47 -10.38 0.55
N THR A 37 -9.83 -9.69 -0.54
CA THR A 37 -9.35 -8.33 -0.82
C THR A 37 -9.74 -7.37 0.31
N LEU A 38 -10.99 -7.40 0.76
CA LEU A 38 -11.48 -6.56 1.87
C LEU A 38 -10.69 -6.83 3.16
N LEU A 39 -10.58 -8.10 3.56
CA LEU A 39 -9.87 -8.47 4.78
C LEU A 39 -8.39 -8.11 4.72
N PHE A 40 -7.75 -8.30 3.56
CA PHE A 40 -6.35 -7.93 3.37
C PHE A 40 -6.15 -6.42 3.38
N GLY A 41 -7.09 -5.65 2.81
CA GLY A 41 -7.14 -4.20 2.94
C GLY A 41 -7.20 -3.75 4.39
N LEU A 42 -8.19 -4.24 5.15
CA LEU A 42 -8.35 -3.92 6.58
C LEU A 42 -7.12 -4.32 7.40
N PHE A 43 -6.54 -5.49 7.11
CA PHE A 43 -5.28 -5.91 7.70
C PHE A 43 -4.14 -4.91 7.42
N GLY A 44 -4.02 -4.42 6.19
CA GLY A 44 -3.06 -3.37 5.83
C GLY A 44 -3.23 -2.10 6.66
N GLY A 45 -4.48 -1.65 6.84
CA GLY A 45 -4.80 -0.51 7.69
C GLY A 45 -4.37 -0.68 9.15
N ILE A 46 -4.67 -1.85 9.74
CA ILE A 46 -4.27 -2.19 11.11
C ILE A 46 -2.74 -2.31 11.21
N LEU A 47 -2.10 -2.97 10.25
CA LEU A 47 -0.64 -3.11 10.20
C LEU A 47 0.05 -1.75 10.18
N TYR A 48 -0.41 -0.84 9.33
CA TYR A 48 0.12 0.52 9.29
C TYR A 48 -0.08 1.24 10.62
N PHE A 49 -1.21 1.05 11.29
CA PHE A 49 -1.47 1.67 12.58
C PHE A 49 -0.54 1.13 13.67
N VAL A 50 -0.30 -0.19 13.71
CA VAL A 50 0.65 -0.80 14.65
C VAL A 50 2.05 -0.25 14.43
N VAL A 51 2.48 -0.06 13.18
CA VAL A 51 3.78 0.52 12.87
C VAL A 51 3.82 2.02 13.24
N ASP A 52 2.83 2.80 12.85
CA ASP A 52 2.82 4.24 13.06
C ASP A 52 2.62 4.64 14.52
N TYR A 53 1.61 4.07 15.20
CA TYR A 53 1.33 4.35 16.59
C TYR A 53 2.22 3.54 17.53
N GLY A 54 2.38 2.23 17.29
CA GLY A 54 3.16 1.36 18.16
C GLY A 54 4.67 1.60 18.06
N ILE A 55 5.23 1.53 16.86
CA ILE A 55 6.69 1.66 16.68
C ILE A 55 7.11 3.13 16.69
N PHE A 56 6.57 3.95 15.78
CA PHE A 56 7.08 5.31 15.62
C PHE A 56 6.68 6.26 16.76
N HIS A 57 5.45 6.16 17.27
CA HIS A 57 5.01 6.99 18.39
C HIS A 57 5.40 6.41 19.75
N LEU A 58 4.90 5.22 20.14
CA LEU A 58 5.11 4.71 21.50
C LEU A 58 6.56 4.27 21.76
N TRP A 59 7.19 3.56 20.83
CA TRP A 59 8.55 3.04 21.04
C TRP A 59 9.64 4.07 20.73
N LEU A 60 9.55 4.75 19.58
CA LEU A 60 10.61 5.66 19.11
C LEU A 60 10.37 7.13 19.45
N GLY A 61 9.16 7.55 19.82
CA GLY A 61 8.86 8.94 20.16
C GLY A 61 9.05 9.94 19.01
N THR A 62 9.00 9.50 17.75
CA THR A 62 9.34 10.32 16.56
C THR A 62 8.14 11.00 15.90
N ARG A 63 6.95 10.89 16.49
CA ARG A 63 5.68 11.42 15.95
C ARG A 63 5.17 12.60 16.78
N SER A 64 4.84 13.70 16.12
CA SER A 64 4.19 14.86 16.74
C SER A 64 3.01 15.34 15.89
N ILE A 65 2.02 15.95 16.55
CA ILE A 65 0.82 16.53 15.91
C ILE A 65 0.51 17.91 16.50
N GLU A 66 -0.04 18.78 15.64
CA GLU A 66 -0.63 20.06 15.98
C GLU A 66 -2.07 20.09 15.42
N GLY A 67 -3.04 20.61 16.19
CA GLY A 67 -4.42 20.78 15.71
C GLY A 67 -5.34 19.55 15.76
N GLY A 68 -5.00 18.49 16.51
CA GLY A 68 -5.87 17.31 16.63
C GLY A 68 -5.37 16.24 17.60
N SER A 69 -6.12 15.14 17.69
CA SER A 69 -5.72 13.96 18.48
C SER A 69 -4.78 13.07 17.69
N LEU A 70 -3.57 12.83 18.23
CA LEU A 70 -2.56 12.00 17.59
C LEU A 70 -3.08 10.59 17.29
N PHE A 71 -3.76 9.98 18.27
CA PHE A 71 -4.29 8.63 18.14
C PHE A 71 -5.29 8.51 16.98
N TRP A 72 -6.31 9.37 16.96
CA TRP A 72 -7.38 9.29 15.97
C TRP A 72 -6.90 9.64 14.57
N VAL A 73 -6.02 10.63 14.46
CA VAL A 73 -5.43 11.02 13.17
C VAL A 73 -4.52 9.92 12.64
N LEU A 74 -3.68 9.31 13.48
CA LEU A 74 -2.87 8.16 13.05
C LEU A 74 -3.74 6.97 12.68
N LEU A 75 -4.80 6.67 13.44
CA LEU A 75 -5.71 5.57 13.11
C LEU A 75 -6.36 5.76 11.75
N TRP A 76 -6.98 6.93 11.51
CA TRP A 76 -7.57 7.23 10.21
C TRP A 76 -6.53 7.17 9.09
N MET A 77 -5.38 7.81 9.27
CA MET A 77 -4.34 7.90 8.25
C MET A 77 -3.80 6.51 7.88
N SER A 78 -3.60 5.66 8.88
CA SER A 78 -3.19 4.27 8.68
C SER A 78 -4.28 3.44 8.01
N LEU A 79 -5.55 3.58 8.42
CA LEU A 79 -6.68 2.91 7.76
C LEU A 79 -6.83 3.37 6.31
N SER A 80 -6.73 4.66 6.03
CA SER A 80 -6.84 5.22 4.69
C SER A 80 -5.79 4.63 3.78
N TYR A 81 -4.51 4.93 4.03
CA TYR A 81 -3.43 4.51 3.16
C TYR A 81 -3.25 2.99 3.17
N GLY A 82 -3.36 2.36 4.34
CA GLY A 82 -3.19 0.92 4.49
C GLY A 82 -4.28 0.15 3.75
N VAL A 83 -5.55 0.52 3.89
CA VAL A 83 -6.65 -0.16 3.17
C VAL A 83 -6.51 0.03 1.68
N THR A 84 -6.37 1.27 1.19
CA THR A 84 -6.30 1.52 -0.26
C THR A 84 -5.08 0.87 -0.89
N ASN A 85 -3.91 0.92 -0.24
CA ASN A 85 -2.69 0.29 -0.76
C ASN A 85 -2.84 -1.23 -0.82
N PHE A 86 -3.31 -1.87 0.26
CA PHE A 86 -3.40 -3.32 0.33
C PHE A 86 -4.51 -3.87 -0.58
N VAL A 87 -5.60 -3.12 -0.80
CA VAL A 87 -6.61 -3.45 -1.82
C VAL A 87 -5.99 -3.43 -3.21
N LEU A 88 -5.22 -2.40 -3.58
CA LEU A 88 -4.54 -2.35 -4.88
C LEU A 88 -3.52 -3.49 -5.02
N ILE A 89 -2.67 -3.69 -4.02
CA ILE A 89 -1.67 -4.77 -4.03
C ILE A 89 -2.35 -6.13 -4.25
N TRP A 90 -3.42 -6.41 -3.49
CA TRP A 90 -4.12 -7.69 -3.57
C TRP A 90 -4.79 -7.89 -4.93
N THR A 91 -5.51 -6.89 -5.43
CA THR A 91 -6.21 -6.97 -6.74
C THR A 91 -5.25 -7.18 -7.90
N TRP A 92 -4.07 -6.54 -7.88
CA TRP A 92 -3.05 -6.75 -8.92
C TRP A 92 -2.34 -8.09 -8.80
N ILE A 93 -2.03 -8.55 -7.58
CA ILE A 93 -1.42 -9.88 -7.36
C ILE A 93 -2.40 -11.00 -7.73
N SER A 94 -3.66 -10.88 -7.34
CA SER A 94 -4.73 -11.84 -7.62
C SER A 94 -5.19 -11.81 -9.09
N LYS A 95 -4.77 -10.78 -9.84
CA LYS A 95 -5.20 -10.51 -11.22
C LYS A 95 -6.71 -10.42 -11.31
N ASP A 96 -7.29 -9.70 -10.36
CA ASP A 96 -8.72 -9.46 -10.29
C ASP A 96 -9.25 -8.98 -11.65
N GLU A 97 -10.45 -9.43 -12.02
CA GLU A 97 -11.07 -9.03 -13.28
C GLU A 97 -11.36 -7.52 -13.33
N ASN A 98 -11.59 -6.91 -12.17
CA ASN A 98 -11.88 -5.49 -12.02
C ASN A 98 -10.67 -4.70 -11.49
N ALA A 99 -9.45 -5.24 -11.57
CA ALA A 99 -8.25 -4.59 -11.02
C ALA A 99 -8.05 -3.16 -11.56
N ARG A 100 -8.41 -2.90 -12.83
CA ARG A 100 -8.29 -1.59 -13.46
C ARG A 100 -9.32 -0.60 -12.91
N GLU A 101 -10.55 -1.04 -12.70
CA GLU A 101 -11.64 -0.24 -12.15
C GLU A 101 -11.37 0.12 -10.69
N TRP A 102 -10.92 -0.85 -9.88
CA TRP A 102 -10.48 -0.59 -8.50
C TRP A 102 -9.33 0.41 -8.46
N THR A 103 -8.36 0.23 -9.36
CA THR A 103 -7.22 1.14 -9.50
C THR A 103 -7.68 2.56 -9.83
N LEU A 104 -8.49 2.71 -10.87
CA LEU A 104 -8.98 4.02 -11.28
C LEU A 104 -9.80 4.68 -10.17
N PHE A 105 -10.67 3.93 -9.49
CA PHE A 105 -11.49 4.46 -8.41
C PHE A 105 -10.66 5.01 -7.25
N ILE A 106 -9.63 4.27 -6.84
CA ILE A 106 -8.73 4.68 -5.76
C ILE A 106 -7.82 5.85 -6.18
N LEU A 107 -7.22 5.79 -7.37
CA LEU A 107 -6.35 6.87 -7.85
C LEU A 107 -7.12 8.18 -8.06
N LEU A 108 -8.32 8.11 -8.63
CA LEU A 108 -9.19 9.28 -8.78
C LEU A 108 -9.52 9.85 -7.40
N TRP A 109 -9.87 9.02 -6.43
CA TRP A 109 -10.17 9.50 -5.09
C TRP A 109 -8.98 10.19 -4.42
N TRP A 110 -7.79 9.59 -4.48
CA TRP A 110 -6.57 10.19 -3.92
C TRP A 110 -6.29 11.57 -4.51
N PHE A 111 -6.61 11.79 -5.79
CA PHE A 111 -6.45 13.07 -6.46
C PHE A 111 -7.61 14.05 -6.17
N VAL A 112 -8.85 13.56 -6.10
CA VAL A 112 -10.06 14.37 -5.93
C VAL A 112 -10.27 14.83 -4.49
N CYS A 113 -9.96 14.00 -3.49
CA CYS A 113 -10.19 14.33 -2.09
C CYS A 113 -9.47 15.62 -1.62
N PRO A 114 -8.19 15.84 -1.97
CA PRO A 114 -7.52 17.12 -1.68
C PRO A 114 -8.22 18.31 -2.36
N LEU A 115 -8.60 18.17 -3.65
CA LEU A 115 -9.25 19.25 -4.40
C LEU A 115 -10.63 19.61 -3.84
N LEU A 116 -11.41 18.61 -3.42
CA LEU A 116 -12.69 18.84 -2.74
C LEU A 116 -12.48 19.51 -1.38
N THR A 117 -11.43 19.14 -0.67
CA THR A 117 -11.05 19.76 0.61
C THR A 117 -10.72 21.23 0.42
N ASP A 118 -9.96 21.59 -0.62
CA ASP A 118 -9.63 22.98 -0.90
C ASP A 118 -10.86 23.80 -1.31
N ALA A 119 -11.82 23.18 -2.02
CA ALA A 119 -13.03 23.86 -2.46
C ALA A 119 -14.08 24.05 -1.35
N LEU A 120 -14.17 23.10 -0.41
CA LEU A 120 -15.23 23.05 0.61
C LEU A 120 -14.73 23.40 2.02
N GLY A 121 -13.42 23.34 2.24
CA GLY A 121 -12.80 23.44 3.55
C GLY A 121 -12.60 24.88 4.02
N ASN A 122 -12.96 25.12 5.27
CA ASN A 122 -12.73 26.37 5.98
C ASN A 122 -12.21 26.14 7.41
N GLY A 123 -11.73 24.93 7.70
CA GLY A 123 -11.32 24.51 9.04
C GLY A 123 -9.82 24.72 9.30
N ASP A 124 -9.45 24.72 10.58
CA ASP A 124 -8.06 24.80 11.01
C ASP A 124 -7.25 23.60 10.50
N VAL A 125 -5.99 23.86 10.14
CA VAL A 125 -5.10 22.85 9.58
C VAL A 125 -4.55 21.95 10.68
N ILE A 126 -4.69 20.64 10.49
CA ILE A 126 -4.01 19.62 11.27
C ILE A 126 -2.65 19.37 10.63
N LYS A 127 -1.59 19.46 11.43
CA LYS A 127 -0.21 19.20 10.99
C LYS A 127 0.35 18.00 11.74
N ILE A 128 0.83 17.01 11.00
CA ILE A 128 1.47 15.82 11.56
C ILE A 128 2.83 15.60 10.90
N GLN A 129 3.84 15.27 11.70
CA GLN A 129 5.20 15.07 11.19
C GLN A 129 5.90 13.87 11.82
N ARG A 130 6.91 13.38 11.11
CA ARG A 130 7.86 12.36 11.55
C ARG A 130 9.27 12.73 11.12
N THR A 131 10.21 12.61 12.04
CA THR A 131 11.64 12.68 11.78
C THR A 131 12.15 11.33 11.28
N THR A 132 12.90 11.32 10.17
CA THR A 132 13.31 10.07 9.52
C THR A 132 14.77 9.70 9.72
N GLY A 133 15.14 9.50 10.99
CA GLY A 133 16.48 9.07 11.41
C GLY A 133 16.95 7.72 10.84
N ALA A 134 17.71 6.95 11.62
CA ALA A 134 18.46 5.76 11.14
C ALA A 134 17.63 4.58 10.56
N TYR A 135 16.30 4.63 10.56
CA TYR A 135 15.46 3.49 10.16
C TYR A 135 15.45 3.22 8.63
N HIS A 136 15.73 4.23 7.80
CA HIS A 136 15.78 4.03 6.34
C HIS A 136 16.85 3.01 5.92
N GLY A 137 17.98 2.96 6.63
CA GLY A 137 19.02 1.96 6.41
C GLY A 137 18.50 0.54 6.65
N TRP A 138 17.77 0.32 7.74
CA TRP A 138 17.15 -0.97 8.05
C TRP A 138 16.09 -1.36 7.02
N MET A 139 15.28 -0.42 6.55
CA MET A 139 14.32 -0.67 5.46
C MET A 139 15.05 -1.10 4.19
N ALA A 140 16.14 -0.44 3.81
CA ALA A 140 16.93 -0.82 2.64
C ALA A 140 17.52 -2.24 2.79
N THR A 141 17.98 -2.61 3.99
CA THR A 141 18.46 -3.98 4.28
C THR A 141 17.35 -5.01 4.10
N ILE A 142 16.17 -4.79 4.68
CA ILE A 142 15.04 -5.73 4.56
C ILE A 142 14.59 -5.84 3.10
N LEU A 143 14.51 -4.73 2.37
CA LEU A 143 14.17 -4.73 0.94
C LEU A 143 15.18 -5.60 0.16
N PHE A 144 16.47 -5.36 0.37
CA PHE A 144 17.52 -6.10 -0.34
C PHE A 144 17.48 -7.60 0.01
N LEU A 145 17.44 -7.96 1.30
CA LEU A 145 17.45 -9.36 1.73
C LEU A 145 16.21 -10.12 1.25
N SER A 146 15.03 -9.49 1.33
CA SER A 146 13.77 -10.12 0.91
C SER A 146 13.74 -10.41 -0.60
N TYR A 147 14.15 -9.46 -1.44
CA TYR A 147 14.28 -9.69 -2.87
C TYR A 147 15.45 -10.62 -3.22
N ALA A 148 16.62 -10.48 -2.58
CA ALA A 148 17.77 -11.34 -2.82
C ALA A 148 17.44 -12.81 -2.57
N ALA A 149 16.70 -13.12 -1.50
CA ALA A 149 16.24 -14.47 -1.22
C ALA A 149 15.41 -15.05 -2.37
N LEU A 150 14.45 -14.29 -2.91
CA LEU A 150 13.63 -14.76 -4.04
C LEU A 150 14.38 -14.77 -5.38
N ILE A 151 15.33 -13.85 -5.59
CA ILE A 151 16.22 -13.84 -6.76
C ILE A 151 17.07 -15.11 -6.78
N LEU A 152 17.75 -15.42 -5.67
CA LEU A 152 18.57 -16.62 -5.56
C LEU A 152 17.70 -17.87 -5.74
N PHE A 153 16.51 -17.91 -5.13
CA PHE A 153 15.55 -18.98 -5.35
C PHE A 153 15.24 -19.17 -6.84
N ASN A 154 14.95 -18.09 -7.57
CA ASN A 154 14.65 -18.15 -9.01
C ASN A 154 15.84 -18.60 -9.87
N ILE A 155 17.05 -18.11 -9.56
CA ILE A 155 18.28 -18.45 -10.29
C ILE A 155 18.58 -19.95 -10.16
N PHE A 156 18.51 -20.49 -8.94
CA PHE A 156 18.79 -21.89 -8.67
C PHE A 156 17.61 -22.83 -9.00
N ARG A 157 16.44 -22.31 -9.37
CA ARG A 157 15.29 -23.12 -9.78
C ARG A 157 15.43 -23.59 -11.22
N LYS A 158 15.55 -24.92 -11.39
CA LYS A 158 15.53 -25.60 -12.69
C LYS A 158 14.16 -25.50 -13.37
N ASP A 159 13.09 -25.75 -12.62
CA ASP A 159 11.71 -25.62 -13.12
C ASP A 159 11.32 -24.13 -13.22
N LYS A 160 11.31 -23.60 -14.45
CA LYS A 160 10.97 -22.19 -14.72
C LYS A 160 9.52 -21.84 -14.37
N SER A 161 8.61 -22.82 -14.32
CA SER A 161 7.21 -22.59 -13.92
C SER A 161 7.06 -22.29 -12.43
N LEU A 162 8.12 -22.46 -11.64
CA LEU A 162 8.16 -22.14 -10.20
C LEU A 162 8.95 -20.87 -9.89
N ARG A 163 9.11 -19.97 -10.85
CA ARG A 163 9.83 -18.72 -10.63
C ARG A 163 8.90 -17.60 -10.16
N PHE A 164 9.25 -16.96 -9.06
CA PHE A 164 8.55 -15.78 -8.57
C PHE A 164 8.57 -14.67 -9.62
N PRO A 165 7.46 -13.96 -9.85
CA PRO A 165 7.37 -12.90 -10.86
C PRO A 165 7.94 -11.57 -10.32
N LEU A 166 9.25 -11.56 -10.02
CA LEU A 166 9.91 -10.49 -9.25
C LEU A 166 9.71 -9.09 -9.81
N LEU A 167 9.88 -8.93 -11.14
CA LEU A 167 9.69 -7.64 -11.79
C LEU A 167 8.24 -7.14 -11.64
N ARG A 168 7.26 -8.04 -11.77
CA ARG A 168 5.85 -7.69 -11.56
C ARG A 168 5.58 -7.27 -10.13
N LEU A 169 6.11 -7.99 -9.14
CA LEU A 169 5.95 -7.64 -7.73
C LEU A 169 6.58 -6.28 -7.42
N PHE A 170 7.79 -6.03 -7.92
CA PHE A 170 8.46 -4.75 -7.78
C PHE A 170 7.66 -3.61 -8.42
N LEU A 171 7.19 -3.79 -9.65
CA LEU A 171 6.39 -2.76 -10.34
C LEU A 171 5.05 -2.50 -9.66
N ILE A 172 4.38 -3.52 -9.10
CA ILE A 172 3.16 -3.32 -8.29
C ILE A 172 3.48 -2.46 -7.07
N GLY A 173 4.56 -2.77 -6.35
CA GLY A 173 4.95 -2.00 -5.16
C GLY A 173 5.31 -0.55 -5.48
N VAL A 174 6.09 -0.32 -6.54
CA VAL A 174 6.39 1.03 -7.04
C VAL A 174 5.11 1.75 -7.44
N PHE A 175 4.24 1.11 -8.21
CA PHE A 175 3.02 1.70 -8.72
C PHE A 175 2.10 2.18 -7.59
N VAL A 176 1.82 1.32 -6.60
CA VAL A 176 0.93 1.65 -5.49
C VAL A 176 1.52 2.79 -4.67
N GLN A 177 2.80 2.70 -4.30
CA GLN A 177 3.47 3.71 -3.50
C GLN A 177 3.57 5.06 -4.21
N PHE A 178 3.98 5.04 -5.48
CA PHE A 178 4.10 6.24 -6.29
C PHE A 178 2.73 6.91 -6.50
N GLY A 179 1.69 6.12 -6.77
CA GLY A 179 0.34 6.65 -6.98
C GLY A 179 -0.15 7.50 -5.81
N TRP A 180 -0.01 7.01 -4.57
CA TRP A 180 -0.50 7.76 -3.40
C TRP A 180 0.44 8.91 -3.03
N GLU A 181 1.76 8.70 -3.02
CA GLU A 181 2.73 9.78 -2.72
C GLU A 181 2.59 10.93 -3.72
N LEU A 182 2.41 10.63 -5.02
CA LEU A 182 2.22 11.65 -6.06
C LEU A 182 0.90 12.41 -5.85
N SER A 183 -0.22 11.72 -5.61
CA SER A 183 -1.51 12.38 -5.42
C SER A 183 -1.51 13.30 -4.20
N LEU A 184 -0.90 12.88 -3.09
CA LEU A 184 -0.78 13.75 -1.91
C LEU A 184 0.20 14.90 -2.12
N LEU A 185 1.24 14.70 -2.91
CA LEU A 185 2.19 15.76 -3.25
C LEU A 185 1.51 16.84 -4.11
N ILE A 186 0.75 16.42 -5.14
CA ILE A 186 -0.02 17.33 -6.00
C ILE A 186 -1.11 18.04 -5.20
N GLY A 187 -1.79 17.33 -4.31
CA GLY A 187 -2.82 17.90 -3.44
C GLY A 187 -2.29 18.76 -2.29
N GLY A 188 -0.99 19.05 -2.22
CA GLY A 188 -0.39 19.90 -1.18
C GLY A 188 -0.37 19.30 0.24
N ILE A 189 -0.81 18.05 0.39
CA ILE A 189 -0.90 17.35 1.68
C ILE A 189 0.48 16.85 2.11
N ARG A 190 1.30 16.34 1.17
CA ARG A 190 2.62 15.73 1.44
C ARG A 190 3.74 16.71 1.11
N SER A 191 4.82 16.66 1.89
CA SER A 191 6.01 17.52 1.72
C SER A 191 5.72 19.02 1.87
N ALA A 192 4.64 19.32 2.59
CA ALA A 192 4.36 20.64 3.11
C ALA A 192 5.57 21.14 3.93
N GLY A 193 6.17 22.26 3.52
CA GLY A 193 7.35 22.83 4.19
C GLY A 193 8.71 22.45 3.59
N ILE A 194 8.77 21.56 2.58
CA ILE A 194 9.98 21.40 1.75
C ILE A 194 9.95 22.49 0.67
N GLU A 195 10.97 23.35 0.62
CA GLU A 195 11.03 24.45 -0.37
C GLU A 195 11.61 23.97 -1.71
N SER A 196 12.58 23.05 -1.67
CA SER A 196 13.25 22.53 -2.87
C SER A 196 12.40 21.49 -3.61
N ALA A 197 12.14 21.76 -4.89
CA ALA A 197 11.48 20.79 -5.78
C ALA A 197 12.32 19.50 -5.95
N ALA A 198 13.65 19.60 -5.91
CA ALA A 198 14.54 18.44 -6.01
C ALA A 198 14.43 17.53 -4.78
N ASP A 199 14.25 18.10 -3.59
CA ASP A 199 14.08 17.32 -2.36
C ASP A 199 12.72 16.62 -2.32
N LYS A 200 11.65 17.30 -2.77
CA LYS A 200 10.33 16.67 -2.94
C LYS A 200 10.38 15.48 -3.89
N LEU A 201 11.08 15.63 -5.02
CA LEU A 201 11.26 14.55 -5.99
C LEU A 201 12.07 13.40 -5.40
N THR A 202 13.14 13.70 -4.66
CA THR A 202 13.96 12.67 -4.00
C THR A 202 13.14 11.85 -3.01
N VAL A 203 12.33 12.51 -2.15
CA VAL A 203 11.43 11.83 -1.21
C VAL A 203 10.41 10.96 -1.94
N LEU A 204 9.77 11.50 -2.97
CA LEU A 204 8.81 10.77 -3.80
C LEU A 204 9.44 9.50 -4.38
N LEU A 205 10.62 9.60 -5.01
CA LEU A 205 11.29 8.48 -5.66
C LEU A 205 11.79 7.44 -4.65
N VAL A 206 12.47 7.88 -3.57
CA VAL A 206 12.98 6.97 -2.54
C VAL A 206 11.84 6.21 -1.89
N ASN A 207 10.77 6.90 -1.49
CA ASN A 207 9.63 6.23 -0.87
C ASN A 207 8.97 5.26 -1.85
N SER A 208 8.74 5.68 -3.10
CA SER A 208 8.17 4.85 -4.17
C SER A 208 8.93 3.54 -4.39
N LEU A 209 10.25 3.59 -4.35
CA LEU A 209 11.09 2.41 -4.55
C LEU A 209 11.20 1.54 -3.30
N LEU A 210 11.11 2.13 -2.10
CA LEU A 210 11.45 1.48 -0.84
C LEU A 210 10.23 0.98 -0.05
N GLU A 211 9.29 1.88 0.30
CA GLU A 211 8.35 1.64 1.40
C GLU A 211 7.42 0.45 1.16
N THR A 212 6.67 0.45 0.04
CA THR A 212 5.77 -0.67 -0.28
C THR A 212 6.55 -1.91 -0.74
N ASN A 213 7.62 -1.74 -1.52
CA ASN A 213 8.42 -2.88 -2.01
C ASN A 213 9.06 -3.68 -0.86
N LEU A 214 9.37 -3.03 0.27
CA LEU A 214 9.83 -3.68 1.49
C LEU A 214 9.02 -4.94 1.85
N GLY A 215 7.70 -4.87 1.69
CA GLY A 215 6.78 -5.93 2.05
C GLY A 215 6.39 -6.86 0.89
N MET A 216 6.62 -6.47 -0.37
CA MET A 216 6.04 -7.16 -1.54
C MET A 216 6.42 -8.65 -1.64
N PRO A 217 7.69 -9.07 -1.43
CA PRO A 217 8.04 -10.50 -1.41
C PRO A 217 7.24 -11.30 -0.38
N LEU A 218 7.12 -10.79 0.84
CA LEU A 218 6.40 -11.46 1.93
C LEU A 218 4.89 -11.46 1.69
N ILE A 219 4.33 -10.33 1.25
CA ILE A 219 2.91 -10.20 0.88
C ILE A 219 2.54 -11.24 -0.18
N TYR A 220 3.39 -11.42 -1.20
CA TYR A 220 3.12 -12.41 -2.24
C TYR A 220 3.14 -13.85 -1.71
N ILE A 221 4.07 -14.19 -0.80
CA ILE A 221 4.08 -15.50 -0.13
C ILE A 221 2.80 -15.70 0.69
N ILE A 222 2.39 -14.70 1.47
CA ILE A 222 1.13 -14.72 2.25
C ILE A 222 -0.06 -14.93 1.32
N PHE A 223 -0.12 -14.21 0.19
CA PHE A 223 -1.14 -14.39 -0.83
C PHE A 223 -1.19 -15.84 -1.33
N LEU A 224 -0.05 -16.44 -1.68
CA LEU A 224 -0.01 -17.83 -2.13
C LEU A 224 -0.48 -18.79 -1.04
N LEU A 225 -0.07 -18.58 0.21
CA LEU A 225 -0.49 -19.42 1.34
C LEU A 225 -2.01 -19.34 1.56
N ILE A 226 -2.57 -18.14 1.62
CA ILE A 226 -4.01 -17.93 1.83
C ILE A 226 -4.81 -18.50 0.66
N THR A 227 -4.42 -18.16 -0.58
CA THR A 227 -5.17 -18.57 -1.78
C THR A 227 -4.93 -20.03 -2.21
N SER A 228 -4.01 -20.73 -1.55
CA SER A 228 -3.89 -22.20 -1.64
C SER A 228 -5.02 -22.92 -0.89
N VAL A 229 -5.67 -22.23 0.06
CA VAL A 229 -6.73 -22.78 0.91
C VAL A 229 -8.09 -22.15 0.61
N PHE A 230 -8.13 -20.83 0.38
CA PHE A 230 -9.36 -20.06 0.22
C PHE A 230 -9.47 -19.45 -1.17
N THR A 231 -10.71 -19.33 -1.65
CA THR A 231 -11.08 -18.50 -2.81
C THR A 231 -11.36 -17.07 -2.36
N GLU A 232 -11.47 -16.14 -3.32
CA GLU A 232 -11.71 -14.71 -3.07
C GLU A 232 -12.99 -14.44 -2.24
N ASP A 233 -14.01 -15.29 -2.37
CA ASP A 233 -15.25 -15.25 -1.60
C ASP A 233 -15.20 -16.06 -0.28
N LEU A 234 -13.99 -16.32 0.24
CA LEU A 234 -13.70 -17.05 1.49
C LEU A 234 -14.17 -18.51 1.53
N LYS A 235 -14.55 -19.11 0.40
CA LYS A 235 -14.82 -20.55 0.35
C LYS A 235 -13.52 -21.33 0.38
N ARG A 236 -13.54 -22.48 1.04
CA ARG A 236 -12.42 -23.41 1.00
C ARG A 236 -12.32 -24.03 -0.40
N ARG A 237 -11.12 -24.11 -0.95
CA ARG A 237 -10.87 -24.81 -2.21
C ARG A 237 -11.16 -26.31 -2.06
N GLY A 238 -11.66 -26.94 -3.12
CA GLY A 238 -12.04 -28.36 -3.16
C GLY A 238 -10.87 -29.36 -3.05
N GLY A 239 -9.65 -28.88 -2.82
CA GLY A 239 -8.45 -29.66 -2.56
C GLY A 239 -7.35 -28.74 -2.02
N LYS A 240 -6.48 -29.25 -1.14
CA LYS A 240 -5.30 -28.49 -0.69
C LYS A 240 -4.28 -28.45 -1.83
N VAL A 241 -4.02 -27.28 -2.34
CA VAL A 241 -2.98 -27.03 -3.34
C VAL A 241 -1.70 -26.68 -2.58
N THR A 242 -0.55 -27.22 -2.98
CA THR A 242 0.74 -26.83 -2.39
C THR A 242 1.10 -25.40 -2.80
N LEU A 243 1.99 -24.74 -2.04
CA LEU A 243 2.45 -23.39 -2.40
C LEU A 243 3.08 -23.32 -3.80
N SER A 244 3.78 -24.39 -4.19
CA SER A 244 4.38 -24.50 -5.52
C SER A 244 3.33 -24.60 -6.62
N GLU A 245 2.29 -25.40 -6.43
CA GLU A 245 1.18 -25.49 -7.39
C GLU A 245 0.40 -24.18 -7.46
N ARG A 246 0.13 -23.51 -6.33
CA ARG A 246 -0.55 -22.21 -6.33
C ARG A 246 0.27 -21.13 -7.04
N LEU A 247 1.59 -21.16 -6.90
CA LEU A 247 2.49 -20.30 -7.66
C LEU A 247 2.34 -20.55 -9.17
N LYS A 248 2.36 -21.82 -9.61
CA LYS A 248 2.17 -22.18 -11.02
C LYS A 248 0.83 -21.67 -11.55
N GLU A 249 -0.25 -21.91 -10.82
CA GLU A 249 -1.60 -21.44 -11.16
C GLU A 249 -1.63 -19.91 -11.34
N ASN A 250 -1.14 -19.16 -10.35
CA ASN A 250 -1.13 -17.70 -10.45
C ASN A 250 -0.28 -17.21 -11.61
N LEU A 251 0.82 -17.87 -11.96
CA LEU A 251 1.61 -17.50 -13.14
C LEU A 251 0.82 -17.74 -14.43
N ALA A 252 0.20 -18.92 -14.57
CA ALA A 252 -0.58 -19.33 -15.75
C ALA A 252 -1.84 -18.47 -15.98
N GLU A 253 -2.50 -18.00 -14.92
CA GLU A 253 -3.64 -17.06 -15.00
C GLU A 253 -3.28 -15.76 -15.75
N GLY A 254 -1.98 -15.43 -15.87
CA GLY A 254 -1.51 -14.23 -16.58
C GLY A 254 -1.26 -14.44 -18.06
N SER A 255 -0.72 -15.60 -18.44
CA SER A 255 -0.47 -15.92 -19.84
C SER A 255 -1.80 -16.09 -20.61
N LEU A 256 -2.79 -16.74 -19.99
CA LEU A 256 -4.12 -16.94 -20.59
C LEU A 256 -4.90 -15.63 -20.81
N LYS A 257 -4.68 -14.60 -19.98
CA LYS A 257 -5.29 -13.28 -20.17
C LYS A 257 -4.55 -12.44 -21.22
N ALA A 258 -3.24 -12.64 -21.39
CA ALA A 258 -2.44 -11.95 -22.40
C ALA A 258 -2.69 -12.49 -23.83
N GLU A 259 -3.05 -13.78 -23.98
CA GLU A 259 -3.41 -14.36 -25.28
C GLU A 259 -4.81 -13.99 -25.77
N LYS A 260 -5.67 -13.44 -24.89
CA LYS A 260 -7.06 -13.08 -25.19
C LYS A 260 -7.30 -11.57 -25.32
N ALA A 261 -6.28 -10.75 -25.08
CA ALA A 261 -6.32 -9.29 -25.14
C ALA A 261 -5.56 -8.78 -26.37
#